data_AF-A0A397VBI2-F1
#
_entry.id   AF-A0A397VBI2-F1
#
_cell.length_a   1.000
_cell.length_b   1.000
_cell.length_c   1.000
_cell.angle_alpha   90.00
_cell.angle_beta   90.00
_cell.angle_gamma   90.00
#
_symmetry.space_group_name_H-M   'P 1'
#
loop_
_entity.id
_entity.type
_entity.pdbx_description
1 polymer ?
#
loop_
_entity_poly.entity_id
_entity_poly.type
_entity_poly.pdbx_seq_one_letter_code
_entity_poly.pdbx_strand_id
1 'polypeptide(L)' 'MVFQYANKGSLHQFLSSSFRELNWKNKLKQLVDISENLIKVHEAEYVHGDFHSGNILQINILMVI' A
#
# COMPACT_ATOMS: atom_id res chain seq x y z
N MET A 1 6.99 13.89 -14.55
CA MET A 1 5.89 12.91 -14.61
C MET A 1 4.76 13.42 -13.71
N VAL A 2 3.49 13.16 -14.03
CA VAL A 2 2.33 13.61 -13.24
C VAL A 2 1.61 12.36 -12.75
N PHE A 3 1.41 12.26 -11.43
CA PHE A 3 0.75 11.12 -10.79
C PHE A 3 -0.49 11.59 -10.00
N GLN A 4 -1.38 10.64 -9.70
CA GLN A 4 -2.49 10.89 -8.78
C GLN A 4 -1.96 11.22 -7.38
N TYR A 5 -2.53 12.24 -6.74
CA TYR A 5 -2.14 12.63 -5.39
C TYR A 5 -2.72 11.67 -4.33
N ALA A 6 -1.84 10.99 -3.59
CA ALA A 6 -2.19 10.14 -2.46
C ALA A 6 -2.39 10.98 -1.19
N ASN A 7 -3.63 11.45 -0.97
CA ASN A 7 -3.96 12.35 0.13
C ASN A 7 -3.82 11.75 1.53
N LYS A 8 -3.68 10.42 1.66
CA LYS A 8 -3.45 9.73 2.94
C LYS A 8 -1.98 9.41 3.20
N GLY A 9 -1.08 9.77 2.28
CA GLY A 9 0.35 9.53 2.41
C GLY A 9 0.75 8.06 2.24
N SER A 10 1.88 7.69 2.83
CA SER A 10 2.40 6.31 2.76
C SER A 10 1.81 5.41 3.83
N LEU A 11 1.82 4.10 3.58
CA LEU A 11 1.44 3.09 4.56
C LEU A 11 2.30 3.21 5.83
N HIS A 12 3.59 3.54 5.69
CA HIS A 12 4.47 3.78 6.83
C HIS A 12 3.96 4.90 7.74
N GLN A 13 3.57 6.05 7.17
CA GLN A 13 3.01 7.17 7.94
C GLN A 13 1.72 6.77 8.65
N PHE A 14 0.81 6.10 7.93
CA PHE A 14 -0.45 5.62 8.48
C PHE A 14 -0.28 4.62 9.63
N LEU A 15 0.61 3.63 9.47
CA LEU A 15 0.90 2.66 10.52
C LEU A 15 1.57 3.35 11.71
N SER A 16 2.46 4.32 11.48
CA SER A 16 3.14 5.04 12.57
C SER A 16 2.17 5.81 13.47
N SER A 17 1.06 6.34 12.94
CA SER A 17 0.06 7.05 13.72
C SER A 17 -1.05 6.17 14.30
N SER A 18 -1.47 5.11 13.59
CA SER A 18 -2.72 4.39 13.91
C SER A 18 -2.57 2.89 14.17
N PHE A 19 -1.35 2.34 14.28
CA PHE A 19 -1.15 0.88 14.41
C PHE A 19 -1.88 0.23 15.59
N ARG A 20 -1.96 0.93 16.73
CA ARG A 20 -2.62 0.44 17.95
C ARG A 20 -4.14 0.44 17.86
N GLU A 21 -4.70 1.34 17.05
CA GLU A 21 -6.15 1.50 16.85
C GLU A 21 -6.68 0.52 15.79
N LEU A 22 -5.80 0.02 14.92
CA LEU A 22 -6.14 -0.99 13.93
C LEU A 22 -6.45 -2.33 14.58
N ASN A 23 -7.71 -2.76 14.46
CA ASN A 23 -8.09 -4.13 14.77
C ASN A 23 -7.42 -5.13 13.80
N TRP A 24 -7.36 -6.39 14.20
CA TRP A 24 -6.69 -7.45 13.43
C TRP A 24 -7.33 -7.67 12.04
N LYS A 25 -8.65 -7.49 11.91
CA LYS A 25 -9.36 -7.65 10.63
C LYS A 25 -8.91 -6.60 9.61
N ASN A 26 -8.75 -5.36 10.06
CA ASN A 26 -8.27 -4.26 9.21
C ASN A 26 -6.80 -4.46 8.81
N LYS A 27 -5.98 -5.02 9.69
CA LYS A 27 -4.58 -5.39 9.38
C LYS A 27 -4.54 -6.47 8.31
N LEU A 28 -5.35 -7.52 8.47
CA LEU A 28 -5.44 -8.62 7.50
C LEU A 28 -5.95 -8.12 6.14
N LYS A 29 -6.98 -7.27 6.12
CA LYS A 29 -7.49 -6.67 4.89
C LYS A 29 -6.40 -5.89 4.15
N GLN A 30 -5.63 -5.06 4.86
CA GLN A 30 -4.51 -4.33 4.24
C GLN A 30 -3.48 -5.26 3.62
N LEU A 31 -3.14 -6.36 4.28
CA LEU A 31 -2.20 -7.35 3.73
C LEU A 31 -2.74 -7.99 2.45
N VAL A 32 -4.03 -8.39 2.43
CA VAL A 32 -4.67 -8.93 1.23
C VAL A 32 -4.64 -7.91 0.09
N ASP A 33 -5.07 -6.67 0.34
CA ASP A 33 -5.10 -5.60 -0.66
C ASP A 33 -3.69 -5.32 -1.23
N ILE A 34 -2.65 -5.34 -0.38
CA ILE A 34 -1.25 -5.16 -0.81
C ILE A 34 -0.78 -6.35 -1.65
N SER A 35 -1.08 -7.58 -1.25
CA SER A 35 -0.73 -8.79 -1.99
C SER A 35 -1.41 -8.85 -3.36
N GLU A 36 -2.69 -8.52 -3.44
CA GLU A 36 -3.43 -8.47 -4.71
C GLU A 36 -2.83 -7.45 -5.69
N ASN A 37 -2.41 -6.28 -5.19
CA ASN A 37 -1.75 -5.28 -6.04
C ASN A 37 -0.36 -5.74 -6.52
N LEU A 38 0.43 -6.38 -5.65
CA LEU A 38 1.71 -6.97 -6.06
C LEU A 38 1.54 -8.08 -7.11
N ILE A 39 0.50 -8.91 -6.98
CA ILE A 39 0.18 -9.92 -7.99
C ILE A 39 -0.03 -9.25 -9.35
N LYS A 40 -0.82 -8.17 -9.42
CA LYS A 40 -1.04 -7.43 -10.69
C LYS A 40 0.25 -6.86 -11.28
N VAL A 41 1.17 -6.37 -10.45
CA VAL A 41 2.48 -5.89 -10.90
C VAL A 41 3.28 -7.04 -11.54
N HIS A 42 3.32 -8.19 -10.87
CA HIS A 42 4.03 -9.37 -11.37
C HIS A 42 3.37 -9.99 -12.61
N GLU A 43 2.04 -10.02 -12.70
CA GLU A 43 1.29 -10.47 -13.88
C GLU A 43 1.54 -9.57 -15.10
N ALA A 44 1.87 -8.30 -14.88
CA ALA A 44 2.31 -7.37 -15.91
C ALA A 44 3.82 -7.50 -16.24
N GLU A 45 4.48 -8.56 -15.78
CA GLU A 45 5.91 -8.85 -15.97
C GLU A 45 6.86 -7.80 -15.36
N TYR A 46 6.38 -6.98 -14.43
CA TYR A 46 7.19 -6.01 -13.70
C TYR A 46 7.62 -6.56 -12.34
N VAL A 47 8.81 -6.14 -11.90
CA VAL A 47 9.29 -6.32 -10.53
C VAL A 47 9.37 -4.94 -9.90
N HIS A 48 8.71 -4.73 -8.76
CA HIS A 48 8.65 -3.43 -8.08
C HIS A 48 10.04 -2.86 -7.72
N GLY A 49 10.99 -3.72 -7.36
CA GLY A 49 12.38 -3.34 -7.11
C GLY A 49 12.67 -2.66 -5.77
N ASP A 50 11.72 -1.89 -5.20
CA ASP A 50 11.88 -1.21 -3.90
C ASP A 50 10.63 -1.31 -3.02
N PHE A 51 10.17 -2.55 -2.77
CA PHE A 51 8.91 -2.81 -2.09
C PHE A 51 9.03 -2.71 -0.57
N HIS A 52 8.58 -1.58 0.00
CA HIS A 52 8.46 -1.38 1.45
C HIS A 52 7.30 -0.42 1.79
N SER A 53 6.91 -0.36 3.06
CA SER A 53 5.76 0.44 3.53
C SER A 53 5.84 1.94 3.24
N GLY A 54 7.03 2.48 2.94
CA GLY A 54 7.23 3.87 2.55
C GLY A 54 6.79 4.16 1.11
N ASN A 55 6.85 3.15 0.24
CA ASN A 55 6.50 3.25 -1.18
C ASN A 55 5.09 2.72 -1.49
N ILE A 56 4.39 2.21 -0.48
CA ILE A 56 2.97 1.85 -0.61
C ILE A 56 2.15 3.10 -0.30
N LEU A 57 1.49 3.67 -1.31
CA LEU A 57 0.70 4.90 -1.14
C LEU A 57 -0.77 4.58 -0.92
N GLN A 58 -1.38 5.32 0.01
CA GLN A 58 -2.79 5.21 0.31
C GLN A 58 -3.57 6.27 -0.47
N ILE A 59 -4.27 5.80 -1.49
CA ILE A 59 -5.35 6.52 -2.16
C ILE A 59 -6.65 5.84 -1.70
N ASN A 60 -7.84 6.30 -2.12
CA ASN A 60 -9.10 5.62 -1.76
C ASN A 60 -9.09 4.09 -2.05
N ILE A 61 -8.17 3.63 -2.92
CA ILE A 61 -7.69 2.26 -3.10
C ILE A 61 -6.15 2.26 -2.89
N LEU A 62 -5.58 1.22 -2.26
CA LEU A 62 -4.13 1.05 -2.10
C LEU A 62 -3.45 0.97 -3.48
N MET A 63 -2.40 1.76 -3.69
CA MET A 63 -1.53 1.66 -4.86
C MET A 63 -0.10 1.34 -4.42
N VAL A 64 0.49 0.38 -5.12
CA VAL A 64 1.90 0.02 -5.05
C VAL A 64 2.56 0.67 -6.27
N ILE A 65 3.60 1.48 -6.09
CA ILE A 65 4.21 2.33 -7.14
C ILE A 65 5.63 1.87 -7.44
#